data_AF-A2AC11-F1
#
_entry.id   AF-A2AC11-F1
#
_cell.length_a   1.000
_cell.length_b   1.000
_cell.length_c   1.000
_cell.angle_alpha   90.00
_cell.angle_beta   90.00
_cell.angle_gamma   90.00
#
_symmetry.space_group_name_H-M   'P 1'
#
loop_
_entity.id
_entity.type
_entity.pdbx_description
1 polymer ?
#
loop_
_entity_poly.entity_id
_entity_poly.type
_entity_poly.pdbx_seq_one_letter_code
_entity_poly.pdbx_strand_id
1 'polypeptide(L)'
;MEEFRRSYNRLCEESGAEPQEAVLQQLHQLPKGGLDLTTQSLTVETCRALGKLLHKETLLKELVLSDCMLSEEGSTLLFQGLCANTSVQHLDLKGNNLRATGAEALGKLLRQNKSIQSLTLEWNNLGTWEDAFATFCGGLAANSALRQLDLRNNQISHKGAE
;
A
#
# COMPACT_ATOMS: atom_id res chain seq x y z
N MET A 1 14.81 -14.45 1.66
CA MET A 1 15.33 -13.19 1.05
C MET A 1 15.63 -13.38 -0.42
N GLU A 2 16.52 -14.30 -0.84
CA GLU A 2 16.73 -14.55 -2.28
C GLU A 2 15.48 -15.00 -3.05
N GLU A 3 14.65 -15.85 -2.45
CA GLU A 3 13.40 -16.31 -3.10
C GLU A 3 12.42 -15.17 -3.38
N PHE A 4 12.35 -14.18 -2.48
CA PHE A 4 11.49 -13.01 -2.63
C PHE A 4 11.95 -12.14 -3.81
N ARG A 5 13.26 -11.87 -3.88
CA ARG A 5 13.89 -11.17 -5.02
C ARG A 5 13.70 -11.92 -6.34
N ARG A 6 13.93 -13.24 -6.36
CA ARG A 6 13.72 -14.08 -7.57
C ARG A 6 12.26 -14.08 -8.01
N SER A 7 11.32 -14.10 -7.05
CA SER A 7 9.89 -14.03 -7.33
C SER A 7 9.49 -12.68 -7.91
N TYR A 8 10.01 -11.58 -7.36
CA TYR A 8 9.78 -10.24 -7.92
C TYR A 8 10.28 -10.13 -9.36
N ASN A 9 11.53 -10.57 -9.64
CA ASN A 9 12.07 -10.60 -11.01
C ASN A 9 11.16 -11.37 -11.98
N ARG A 10 10.76 -12.59 -11.60
CA ARG A 10 9.87 -13.42 -12.42
C ARG A 10 8.54 -12.73 -12.69
N LEU A 11 7.94 -12.10 -11.67
CA LEU A 11 6.65 -11.42 -11.81
C LEU A 11 6.73 -10.19 -12.73
N CYS A 12 7.85 -9.47 -12.72
CA CYS A 12 8.12 -8.39 -13.67
C CYS A 12 8.25 -8.95 -15.09
N GLU A 13 9.06 -9.99 -15.29
CA GLU A 13 9.26 -10.66 -16.59
C GLU A 13 7.94 -11.21 -17.17
N GLU A 14 7.11 -11.88 -16.35
CA GLU A 14 5.78 -12.38 -16.73
C GLU A 14 4.83 -11.27 -17.20
N SER A 15 5.06 -10.04 -16.73
CA SER A 15 4.27 -8.85 -17.09
C SER A 15 4.91 -8.06 -18.24
N GLY A 16 6.02 -8.55 -18.81
CA GLY A 16 6.77 -7.87 -19.87
C GLY A 16 7.50 -6.61 -19.40
N ALA A 17 7.72 -6.46 -18.10
CA ALA A 17 8.34 -5.29 -17.49
C ALA A 17 9.76 -5.61 -17.01
N GLU A 18 10.65 -4.63 -17.16
CA GLU A 18 11.96 -4.72 -16.51
C GLU A 18 11.81 -4.42 -15.01
N PRO A 19 12.36 -5.28 -14.12
CA PRO A 19 12.30 -5.06 -12.69
C PRO A 19 13.13 -3.83 -12.32
N GLN A 20 12.58 -2.98 -11.44
CA GLN A 20 13.28 -1.77 -11.01
C GLN A 20 14.45 -2.13 -10.10
N GLU A 21 15.65 -1.69 -10.49
CA GLU A 21 16.89 -2.01 -9.77
C GLU A 21 16.86 -1.56 -8.30
N ALA A 22 16.27 -0.39 -8.01
CA ALA A 22 16.13 0.09 -6.64
C ALA A 22 15.30 -0.86 -5.76
N VAL A 23 14.24 -1.46 -6.32
CA VAL A 23 13.45 -2.47 -5.62
C VAL A 23 14.29 -3.73 -5.40
N LEU A 24 15.02 -4.21 -6.41
CA LEU A 24 15.90 -5.38 -6.28
C LEU A 24 16.97 -5.21 -5.20
N GLN A 25 17.57 -4.02 -5.12
CA GLN A 25 18.56 -3.70 -4.10
C GLN A 25 17.97 -3.78 -2.69
N GLN A 26 16.75 -3.26 -2.50
CA GLN A 26 16.10 -3.35 -1.20
C GLN A 26 15.68 -4.77 -0.85
N LEU A 27 15.16 -5.54 -1.82
CA LEU A 27 14.81 -6.95 -1.61
C LEU A 27 16.03 -7.81 -1.30
N HIS A 28 17.22 -7.44 -1.79
CA HIS A 28 18.47 -8.10 -1.45
C HIS A 28 18.88 -7.85 0.00
N GLN A 29 18.67 -6.62 0.49
CA GLN A 29 19.13 -6.18 1.82
C GLN A 29 18.08 -6.38 2.93
N LEU A 30 16.85 -6.79 2.56
CA LEU A 30 15.66 -6.97 3.41
C LEU A 30 15.99 -7.11 4.91
N PRO A 31 16.05 -5.99 5.66
CA PRO A 31 16.30 -6.03 7.08
C PRO A 31 15.09 -6.66 7.75
N LYS A 32 15.30 -7.78 8.45
CA LYS A 32 14.38 -8.49 9.37
C LYS A 32 12.90 -8.05 9.34
N GLY A 33 12.22 -8.25 8.20
CA GLY A 33 10.77 -8.07 8.09
C GLY A 33 10.28 -6.68 7.65
N GLY A 34 11.12 -5.79 7.13
CA GLY A 34 10.69 -4.49 6.58
C GLY A 34 11.12 -4.26 5.13
N LEU A 35 10.22 -3.76 4.29
CA LEU A 35 10.48 -3.34 2.90
C LEU A 35 10.25 -1.84 2.81
N ASP A 36 11.33 -1.09 2.65
CA ASP A 36 11.32 0.37 2.54
C ASP A 36 11.73 0.81 1.13
N LEU A 37 10.78 1.38 0.39
CA LEU A 37 10.97 1.90 -0.96
C LEU A 37 10.73 3.41 -1.01
N THR A 38 10.89 4.11 0.12
CA THR A 38 10.67 5.55 0.23
C THR A 38 11.37 6.31 -0.91
N THR A 39 10.66 7.28 -1.51
CA THR A 39 11.08 8.10 -2.66
C THR A 39 11.34 7.35 -3.98
N GLN A 40 11.09 6.03 -4.05
CA GLN A 40 11.20 5.29 -5.31
C GLN A 40 9.92 5.46 -6.12
N SER A 41 10.03 6.03 -7.32
CA SER A 41 8.89 6.12 -8.24
C SER A 41 8.53 4.71 -8.74
N LEU A 42 7.41 4.16 -8.27
CA LEU A 42 6.99 2.80 -8.60
C LEU A 42 6.11 2.80 -9.84
N THR A 43 6.50 2.00 -10.84
CA THR A 43 5.67 1.80 -12.03
C THR A 43 4.44 0.96 -11.70
N VAL A 44 3.43 1.01 -12.57
CA VAL A 44 2.23 0.14 -12.47
C VAL A 44 2.64 -1.32 -12.40
N GLU A 45 3.62 -1.74 -13.21
CA GLU A 45 4.07 -3.13 -13.25
C GLU A 45 4.86 -3.53 -12.01
N THR A 46 5.66 -2.64 -11.45
CA THR A 46 6.25 -2.87 -10.12
C THR A 46 5.16 -3.03 -9.05
N CYS A 47 4.14 -2.18 -9.04
CA CYS A 47 3.05 -2.28 -8.07
C CYS A 47 2.26 -3.58 -8.25
N ARG A 48 2.03 -4.02 -9.49
CA ARG A 48 1.40 -5.31 -9.82
C ARG A 48 2.22 -6.48 -9.28
N ALA A 49 3.53 -6.48 -9.54
CA ALA A 49 4.45 -7.50 -9.09
C ALA A 49 4.51 -7.55 -7.56
N LEU A 50 4.67 -6.38 -6.91
CA LEU A 50 4.64 -6.26 -5.45
C LEU A 50 3.32 -6.74 -4.85
N GLY A 51 2.17 -6.37 -5.44
CA GLY A 51 0.86 -6.85 -4.98
C GLY A 51 0.75 -8.38 -5.01
N LYS A 52 1.11 -9.01 -6.13
CA LYS A 52 1.12 -10.48 -6.27
C LYS A 52 2.06 -11.17 -5.28
N LEU A 53 3.19 -10.55 -5.02
CA LEU A 53 4.24 -11.07 -4.15
C LEU A 53 3.86 -10.93 -2.67
N LEU A 54 3.34 -9.76 -2.27
CA LEU A 54 2.80 -9.50 -0.93
C LEU A 54 1.61 -10.39 -0.60
N HIS A 55 0.80 -10.79 -1.57
CA HIS A 55 -0.33 -11.71 -1.36
C HIS A 55 0.07 -13.01 -0.64
N LYS A 56 1.27 -13.53 -0.92
CA LYS A 56 1.78 -14.79 -0.32
C LYS A 56 2.84 -14.57 0.76
N GLU A 57 3.24 -13.33 0.98
CA GLU A 57 4.32 -13.02 1.91
C GLU A 57 3.87 -13.17 3.37
N THR A 58 4.68 -13.85 4.18
CA THR A 58 4.32 -14.19 5.58
C THR A 58 5.26 -13.61 6.62
N LEU A 59 6.46 -13.19 6.22
CA LEU A 59 7.52 -12.69 7.08
C LEU A 59 7.60 -11.17 7.13
N LEU A 60 7.15 -10.48 6.07
CA LEU A 60 7.15 -9.02 6.01
C LEU A 60 6.14 -8.42 7.01
N LYS A 61 6.62 -7.61 7.95
CA LYS A 61 5.84 -6.91 8.97
C LYS A 61 5.64 -5.44 8.67
N GLU A 62 6.56 -4.83 7.92
CA GLU A 62 6.58 -3.41 7.62
C GLU A 62 6.75 -3.18 6.12
N LEU A 63 5.92 -2.30 5.57
CA LEU A 63 5.97 -1.87 4.17
C LEU A 63 5.90 -0.34 4.14
N VAL A 64 7.01 0.29 3.74
CA VAL A 64 7.14 1.74 3.64
C VAL A 64 7.23 2.13 2.17
N LEU A 65 6.25 2.88 1.71
CA LEU A 65 6.09 3.33 0.33
C LEU A 65 5.90 4.84 0.25
N SER A 66 6.56 5.57 1.15
CA SER A 66 6.40 7.02 1.28
C SER A 66 6.97 7.74 0.06
N ASP A 67 6.21 8.69 -0.47
CA ASP A 67 6.59 9.50 -1.64
C ASP A 67 6.96 8.63 -2.87
N CYS A 68 6.26 7.52 -3.09
CA CYS A 68 6.52 6.57 -4.18
C CYS A 68 5.80 6.89 -5.51
N MET A 69 5.05 8.01 -5.56
CA MET A 69 4.29 8.45 -6.75
C MET A 69 3.34 7.36 -7.28
N LEU A 70 2.68 6.62 -6.38
CA LEU A 70 1.77 5.54 -6.76
C LEU A 70 0.64 6.05 -7.67
N SER A 71 0.56 5.51 -8.88
CA SER A 71 -0.55 5.80 -9.78
C SER A 71 -1.86 5.19 -9.25
N GLU A 72 -3.00 5.66 -9.76
CA GLU A 72 -4.32 5.13 -9.37
C GLU A 72 -4.46 3.63 -9.69
N GLU A 73 -3.91 3.19 -10.83
CA GLU A 73 -3.87 1.76 -11.18
C GLU A 73 -2.88 1.00 -10.29
N GLY A 74 -1.67 1.53 -10.09
CA GLY A 74 -0.63 0.89 -9.29
C GLY A 74 -1.06 0.68 -7.84
N SER A 75 -1.63 1.71 -7.21
CA SER A 75 -2.17 1.64 -5.85
C SER A 75 -3.28 0.58 -5.73
N THR A 76 -4.20 0.53 -6.70
CA THR A 76 -5.27 -0.48 -6.72
C THR A 76 -4.72 -1.90 -6.75
N LEU A 77 -3.76 -2.18 -7.64
CA LEU A 77 -3.14 -3.51 -7.78
C LEU A 77 -2.35 -3.91 -6.53
N LEU A 78 -1.62 -2.96 -5.95
CA LEU A 78 -0.88 -3.17 -4.71
C LEU A 78 -1.82 -3.51 -3.55
N PHE A 79 -2.90 -2.73 -3.37
CA PHE A 79 -3.85 -2.94 -2.27
C PHE A 79 -4.64 -4.23 -2.42
N GLN A 80 -4.95 -4.66 -3.65
CA GLN A 80 -5.54 -5.98 -3.90
C GLN A 80 -4.67 -7.12 -3.37
N GLY A 81 -3.35 -7.03 -3.53
CA GLY A 81 -2.41 -7.98 -2.95
C GLY A 81 -2.45 -7.97 -1.42
N LEU A 82 -2.48 -6.78 -0.83
CA LEU A 82 -2.51 -6.58 0.62
C LEU A 82 -3.84 -7.02 1.27
N CYS A 83 -4.95 -7.05 0.55
CA CYS A 83 -6.25 -7.51 1.07
C CYS A 83 -6.19 -8.90 1.71
N ALA A 84 -5.41 -9.82 1.11
CA ALA A 84 -5.23 -11.19 1.60
C ALA A 84 -3.91 -11.41 2.35
N ASN A 85 -3.02 -10.40 2.37
CA ASN A 85 -1.81 -10.46 3.17
C ASN A 85 -2.18 -10.52 4.66
N THR A 86 -1.49 -11.37 5.42
CA THR A 86 -1.73 -11.56 6.86
C THR A 86 -0.53 -11.22 7.72
N SER A 87 0.55 -10.73 7.11
CA SER A 87 1.84 -10.54 7.76
C SER A 87 2.18 -9.08 8.03
N VAL A 88 1.85 -8.18 7.09
CA VAL A 88 2.12 -6.75 7.18
C VAL A 88 1.25 -6.15 8.28
N GLN A 89 1.91 -5.48 9.21
CA GLN A 89 1.33 -4.82 10.38
C GLN A 89 1.46 -3.30 10.31
N HIS A 90 2.51 -2.80 9.65
CA HIS A 90 2.78 -1.38 9.48
C HIS A 90 2.84 -1.06 7.98
N LEU A 91 1.98 -0.14 7.55
CA LEU A 91 1.91 0.31 6.17
C LEU A 91 2.03 1.83 6.14
N ASP A 92 3.10 2.33 5.53
CA ASP A 92 3.31 3.76 5.28
C ASP A 92 3.10 4.07 3.79
N LEU A 93 2.14 4.94 3.52
CA LEU A 93 1.76 5.42 2.20
C LEU A 93 1.81 6.95 2.13
N LYS A 94 2.55 7.60 3.02
CA LYS A 94 2.67 9.06 3.05
C LYS A 94 3.01 9.63 1.66
N GLY A 95 2.37 10.74 1.29
CA GLY A 95 2.76 11.54 0.13
C GLY A 95 2.54 10.88 -1.24
N ASN A 96 1.65 9.89 -1.35
CA ASN A 96 1.38 9.22 -2.63
C ASN A 96 0.26 9.85 -3.45
N ASN A 97 -0.41 10.89 -2.95
CA ASN A 97 -1.54 11.53 -3.63
C ASN A 97 -2.55 10.50 -4.17
N LEU A 98 -3.03 9.62 -3.28
CA LEU A 98 -3.92 8.50 -3.61
C LEU A 98 -5.29 8.92 -4.18
N ARG A 99 -5.78 10.13 -3.83
CA ARG A 99 -7.02 10.73 -4.35
C ARG A 99 -8.25 9.82 -4.16
N ALA A 100 -9.30 10.00 -4.97
CA ALA A 100 -10.53 9.23 -4.90
C ALA A 100 -10.30 7.71 -5.05
N THR A 101 -9.62 7.30 -6.12
CA THR A 101 -9.41 5.89 -6.46
C THR A 101 -8.67 5.16 -5.34
N GLY A 102 -7.62 5.77 -4.79
CA GLY A 102 -6.89 5.19 -3.68
C GLY A 102 -7.68 5.20 -2.37
N ALA A 103 -8.54 6.21 -2.11
CA ALA A 103 -9.43 6.19 -0.95
C ALA A 103 -10.43 5.02 -0.99
N GLU A 104 -11.06 4.76 -2.14
CA GLU A 104 -11.96 3.61 -2.31
C GLU A 104 -11.23 2.28 -2.15
N ALA A 105 -10.03 2.16 -2.74
CA ALA A 105 -9.22 0.96 -2.66
C ALA A 105 -8.72 0.72 -1.23
N LEU A 106 -8.34 1.76 -0.48
CA LEU A 106 -8.05 1.68 0.96
C LEU A 106 -9.26 1.25 1.78
N GLY A 107 -10.47 1.75 1.46
CA GLY A 107 -11.70 1.30 2.12
C GLY A 107 -11.94 -0.20 1.94
N LYS A 108 -11.70 -0.73 0.74
CA LYS A 108 -11.75 -2.17 0.46
C LYS A 108 -10.66 -2.94 1.23
N LEU A 109 -9.43 -2.43 1.24
CA LEU A 109 -8.32 -3.00 1.99
C LEU A 109 -8.65 -3.10 3.48
N LEU A 110 -9.10 -2.01 4.12
CA LEU A 110 -9.46 -1.99 5.54
C LEU A 110 -10.63 -2.92 5.87
N ARG A 111 -11.59 -3.07 4.96
CA ARG A 111 -12.70 -4.01 5.16
C ARG A 111 -12.22 -5.46 5.24
N GLN A 112 -11.25 -5.84 4.40
CA GLN A 112 -10.81 -7.23 4.22
C GLN A 112 -9.60 -7.59 5.09
N ASN A 113 -8.56 -6.76 5.08
CA ASN A 113 -7.33 -7.00 5.80
C ASN A 113 -7.52 -6.78 7.32
N LYS A 114 -7.09 -7.76 8.11
CA LYS A 114 -7.12 -7.71 9.59
C LYS A 114 -5.73 -7.85 10.22
N SER A 115 -4.66 -7.67 9.44
CA SER A 115 -3.28 -7.74 9.91
C SER A 115 -2.66 -6.37 10.15
N ILE A 116 -3.03 -5.37 9.32
CA ILE A 116 -2.51 -4.01 9.42
C ILE A 116 -3.03 -3.36 10.71
N GLN A 117 -2.09 -2.93 11.55
CA GLN A 117 -2.34 -2.30 12.85
C GLN A 117 -1.95 -0.83 12.85
N SER A 118 -1.01 -0.42 12.01
CA SER A 118 -0.62 0.98 11.83
C SER A 118 -0.65 1.36 10.36
N LEU A 119 -1.36 2.44 10.05
CA LEU A 119 -1.53 2.94 8.69
C LEU A 119 -1.25 4.44 8.65
N THR A 120 -0.21 4.82 7.90
CA THR A 120 0.15 6.23 7.67
C THR A 120 -0.33 6.65 6.29
N LEU A 121 -1.22 7.65 6.26
CA LEU A 121 -1.82 8.20 5.04
C LEU A 121 -1.58 9.70 4.90
N GLU A 122 -0.62 10.27 5.63
CA GLU A 122 -0.34 11.71 5.56
C GLU A 122 -0.15 12.18 4.10
N TRP A 123 -0.71 13.33 3.71
CA TRP A 123 -0.53 13.91 2.36
C TRP A 123 -1.07 13.04 1.19
N ASN A 124 -2.28 12.49 1.30
CA ASN A 124 -2.88 11.67 0.24
C ASN A 124 -4.15 12.23 -0.42
N ASN A 125 -4.60 13.43 -0.03
CA ASN A 125 -5.78 14.11 -0.59
C ASN A 125 -7.06 13.25 -0.55
N LEU A 126 -7.23 12.42 0.47
CA LEU A 126 -8.35 11.48 0.55
C LEU A 126 -9.71 12.16 0.75
N GLY A 127 -9.74 13.29 1.47
CA GLY A 127 -10.96 14.01 1.85
C GLY A 127 -11.54 14.93 0.79
N THR A 128 -10.83 15.14 -0.33
CA THR A 128 -11.31 16.00 -1.43
C THR A 128 -12.54 15.43 -2.14
N TRP A 129 -12.69 14.10 -2.17
CA TRP A 129 -13.82 13.41 -2.82
C TRP A 129 -14.71 12.72 -1.79
N GLU A 130 -15.86 13.33 -1.46
CA GLU A 130 -16.70 12.89 -0.34
C GLU A 130 -17.15 11.43 -0.44
N ASP A 131 -17.62 10.96 -1.60
CA ASP A 131 -18.13 9.58 -1.77
C ASP A 131 -17.02 8.53 -1.62
N ALA A 132 -15.84 8.84 -2.17
CA ALA A 132 -14.66 7.98 -2.04
C ALA A 132 -14.15 7.95 -0.60
N PHE A 133 -14.15 9.10 0.08
CA PHE A 133 -13.80 9.17 1.49
C PHE A 133 -14.82 8.46 2.38
N ALA A 134 -16.12 8.55 2.09
CA ALA A 134 -17.15 7.78 2.78
C ALA A 134 -16.94 6.27 2.64
N THR A 135 -16.46 5.81 1.48
CA THR A 135 -16.07 4.41 1.26
C THR A 135 -14.89 4.01 2.14
N PHE A 136 -13.87 4.87 2.25
CA PHE A 136 -12.76 4.70 3.18
C PHE A 136 -13.26 4.59 4.63
N CYS A 137 -14.10 5.54 5.08
CA CYS A 137 -14.69 5.54 6.42
C CYS A 137 -15.52 4.29 6.70
N GLY A 138 -16.31 3.82 5.73
CA GLY A 138 -17.07 2.58 5.87
C GLY A 138 -16.19 1.32 5.96
N GLY A 139 -15.02 1.33 5.32
CA GLY A 139 -14.00 0.29 5.47
C GLY A 139 -13.33 0.33 6.85
N LEU A 140 -13.00 1.53 7.31
CA LEU A 140 -12.43 1.79 8.64
C LEU A 140 -13.37 1.36 9.77
N ALA A 141 -14.66 1.72 9.68
CA ALA A 141 -15.67 1.32 10.68
C ALA A 141 -15.87 -0.21 10.78
N ALA A 142 -15.62 -0.94 9.68
CA ALA A 142 -15.67 -2.40 9.65
C ALA A 142 -14.32 -3.06 10.03
N ASN A 143 -13.27 -2.28 10.30
CA ASN A 143 -11.96 -2.77 10.69
C ASN A 143 -11.82 -2.76 12.22
N SER A 144 -11.47 -3.92 12.78
CA SER A 144 -11.23 -4.11 14.23
C SER A 144 -9.76 -4.38 14.57
N ALA A 145 -8.88 -4.37 13.57
CA ALA A 145 -7.46 -4.67 13.72
C ALA A 145 -6.60 -3.40 13.80
N LEU A 146 -6.99 -2.33 13.10
CA LEU A 146 -6.25 -1.07 13.03
C LEU A 146 -6.24 -0.39 14.40
N ARG A 147 -5.05 -0.03 14.87
CA ARG A 147 -4.77 0.56 16.18
C ARG A 147 -4.30 2.01 16.06
N GLN A 148 -3.62 2.31 14.97
CA GLN A 148 -3.03 3.62 14.70
C GLN A 148 -3.35 4.02 13.26
N LEU A 149 -3.81 5.25 13.09
CA LEU A 149 -4.17 5.81 11.81
C LEU A 149 -3.71 7.27 11.78
N ASP A 150 -2.83 7.60 10.84
CA ASP A 150 -2.42 8.97 10.57
C ASP A 150 -3.08 9.50 9.30
N LEU A 151 -4.01 10.44 9.47
CA LEU A 151 -4.76 11.10 8.40
C LEU A 151 -4.40 12.57 8.24
N ARG A 152 -3.32 13.06 8.86
CA ARG A 152 -2.92 14.48 8.75
C ARG A 152 -2.77 14.89 7.27
N ASN A 153 -3.10 16.13 6.96
CA ASN A 153 -2.93 16.69 5.61
C ASN A 153 -3.67 15.91 4.49
N ASN A 154 -4.89 15.43 4.74
CA ASN A 154 -5.72 14.73 3.74
C ASN A 154 -6.90 15.53 3.19
N GLN A 155 -6.96 16.84 3.44
CA GLN A 155 -8.08 17.70 2.99
C GLN A 155 -9.46 17.22 3.48
N ILE A 156 -9.52 16.66 4.69
CA ILE A 156 -10.78 16.18 5.28
C ILE A 156 -11.65 17.37 5.67
N SER A 157 -12.85 17.45 5.08
CA SER A 157 -13.83 18.50 5.38
C SER A 157 -14.50 18.25 6.74
N HIS A 158 -15.20 19.25 7.26
CA HIS A 158 -15.99 19.09 8.50
C HIS A 158 -16.99 17.94 8.42
N LYS A 159 -17.63 17.74 7.25
CA LYS A 159 -18.57 16.65 7.02
C LYS A 159 -17.88 15.28 6.98
N GLY A 160 -16.64 15.22 6.48
CA GLY A 160 -15.84 13.99 6.54
C GLY A 160 -15.37 13.64 7.96
N ALA A 161 -15.41 14.58 8.89
CA ALA A 161 -14.98 14.38 10.28
C ALA A 161 -16.13 14.00 11.24
N GLU A 162 -17.39 14.07 10.78
CA GLU A 162 -18.59 13.67 11.52
C GLU A 162 -18.87 12.16 11.36
#